data_AF-A0A8J3T5T1-F1
#
_entry.id   AF-A0A8J3T5T1-F1
#
_cell.length_a   1.000
_cell.length_b   1.000
_cell.length_c   1.000
_cell.angle_alpha   90.00
_cell.angle_beta   90.00
_cell.angle_gamma   90.00
#
_symmetry.space_group_name_H-M   'P 1'
#
loop_
_entity.id
_entity.type
_entity.pdbx_description
1 polymer ?
#
loop_
_entity_poly.entity_id
_entity_poly.type
_entity_poly.pdbx_seq_one_letter_code
_entity_poly.pdbx_strand_id
1 'polypeptide(L)'
;MFATRRTLAALALATTALATSAALAAPAHAAGATVSKSGTAVKIVGTTGNDSVDVTDFANGTVRVSSILHSVTAGAGCTQLGAVVQCTGATRIQVSMSSGDDTARITGPLPATMSGSAGVDRLSGGSGNDSLSGGSGNDFLFGNGGADFADGSAGTDSCSSETEVNCES
;
A
#
# COMPACT_ATOMS: atom_id res chain seq x y z
N MET A 1 52.07 62.58 11.94
CA MET A 1 52.77 62.09 10.72
C MET A 1 53.25 60.67 11.01
N PHE A 2 53.09 59.77 10.05
CA PHE A 2 53.35 58.32 10.06
C PHE A 2 52.25 57.37 10.54
N ALA A 3 51.59 56.83 9.52
CA ALA A 3 50.79 55.62 9.51
C ALA A 3 51.68 54.37 9.58
N THR A 4 51.16 53.30 10.17
CA THR A 4 51.65 51.94 9.88
C THR A 4 50.48 50.98 9.79
N ARG A 5 50.27 50.47 8.57
CA ARG A 5 49.29 49.47 8.19
C ARG A 5 49.55 48.16 8.94
N ARG A 6 48.48 47.49 9.39
CA ARG A 6 48.49 46.04 9.61
C ARG A 6 47.31 45.42 8.88
N THR A 7 47.60 45.00 7.66
CA THR A 7 46.90 43.97 6.89
C THR A 7 46.96 42.66 7.67
N LEU A 8 45.80 42.07 7.99
CA LEU A 8 45.74 40.67 8.44
C LEU A 8 44.50 40.00 7.84
N ALA A 9 44.83 39.05 6.95
CA ALA A 9 44.13 37.82 6.59
C ALA A 9 42.65 37.90 6.21
N ALA A 10 42.42 37.88 4.89
CA ALA A 10 41.17 37.41 4.31
C ALA A 10 40.92 35.96 4.78
N LEU A 11 39.87 35.78 5.58
CA LEU A 11 39.35 34.47 5.95
C LEU A 11 38.54 33.95 4.77
N ALA A 12 39.14 33.09 3.95
CA ALA A 12 38.46 32.35 2.90
C ALA A 12 37.50 31.35 3.56
N LEU A 13 36.23 31.73 3.70
CA LEU A 13 35.17 30.79 4.08
C LEU A 13 34.97 29.81 2.93
N ALA A 14 35.18 28.54 3.25
CA ALA A 14 35.07 27.40 2.36
C ALA A 14 33.76 27.41 1.56
N THR A 15 33.90 27.34 0.24
CA THR A 15 32.85 26.99 -0.69
C THR A 15 32.42 25.55 -0.44
N THR A 16 31.45 25.35 0.45
CA THR A 16 30.70 24.09 0.48
C THR A 16 29.69 24.15 -0.65
N ALA A 17 30.08 23.56 -1.78
CA ALA A 17 29.14 23.19 -2.82
C ALA A 17 28.17 22.17 -2.19
N LEU A 18 26.98 22.63 -1.79
CA LEU A 18 25.89 21.71 -1.48
C LEU A 18 25.59 20.93 -2.75
N ALA A 19 25.89 19.64 -2.70
CA ALA A 19 25.54 18.69 -3.73
C ALA A 19 24.06 18.84 -4.06
N THR A 20 23.81 19.03 -5.35
CA THR A 20 22.50 18.99 -6.00
C THR A 20 21.81 17.67 -5.67
N SER A 21 21.06 17.66 -4.57
CA SER A 21 19.95 16.73 -4.42
C SER A 21 18.78 17.35 -5.16
N ALA A 22 18.84 17.31 -6.49
CA ALA A 22 17.61 17.27 -7.27
C ALA A 22 16.99 15.90 -6.96
N ALA A 23 16.41 15.78 -5.76
CA ALA A 23 15.27 14.92 -5.59
C ALA A 23 14.30 15.44 -6.66
N LEU A 24 14.15 14.69 -7.75
CA LEU A 24 12.92 14.77 -8.50
C LEU A 24 11.85 14.39 -7.47
N ALA A 25 11.35 15.41 -6.78
CA ALA A 25 10.05 15.36 -6.14
C ALA A 25 9.12 15.03 -7.31
N ALA A 26 8.83 13.74 -7.48
CA ALA A 26 7.67 13.32 -8.22
C ALA A 26 6.52 14.21 -7.73
N PRO A 27 5.72 14.78 -8.64
CA PRO A 27 4.75 15.81 -8.30
C PRO A 27 3.91 15.33 -7.10
N ALA A 28 3.89 16.14 -6.04
CA ALA A 28 3.12 15.88 -4.82
C ALA A 28 1.61 16.11 -5.04
N HIS A 29 1.05 15.51 -6.09
CA HIS A 29 -0.37 15.52 -6.44
C HIS A 29 -0.77 14.11 -6.93
N ALA A 30 -1.60 13.41 -6.14
CA ALA A 30 -2.37 12.21 -6.50
C ALA A 30 -1.58 10.93 -6.83
N ALA A 31 -0.69 10.48 -5.95
CA ALA A 31 -0.18 9.11 -6.03
C ALA A 31 -1.34 8.15 -5.74
N GLY A 32 -1.82 7.42 -6.74
CA GLY A 32 -2.77 6.34 -6.53
C GLY A 32 -2.09 5.07 -6.04
N ALA A 33 -2.87 4.02 -5.76
CA ALA A 33 -2.35 2.76 -5.24
C ALA A 33 -1.26 2.17 -6.15
N THR A 34 -0.24 1.57 -5.55
CA THR A 34 0.89 0.97 -6.28
C THR A 34 0.83 -0.55 -6.24
N VAL A 35 1.19 -1.20 -7.34
CA VAL A 35 1.10 -2.66 -7.48
C VAL A 35 2.41 -3.20 -8.02
N SER A 36 3.08 -4.06 -7.27
CA SER A 36 4.41 -4.59 -7.60
C SER A 36 4.53 -6.06 -7.22
N LYS A 37 5.58 -6.75 -7.69
CA LYS A 37 5.92 -8.10 -7.22
C LYS A 37 7.05 -8.07 -6.19
N SER A 38 6.90 -8.92 -5.18
CA SER A 38 7.98 -9.32 -4.26
C SER A 38 8.10 -10.85 -4.31
N GLY A 39 9.05 -11.36 -5.10
CA GLY A 39 9.12 -12.78 -5.43
C GLY A 39 7.87 -13.24 -6.19
N THR A 40 7.13 -14.19 -5.61
CA THR A 40 5.83 -14.68 -6.14
C THR A 40 4.62 -13.97 -5.54
N ALA A 41 4.80 -13.02 -4.62
CA ALA A 41 3.71 -12.24 -4.06
C ALA A 41 3.43 -11.01 -4.93
N VAL A 42 2.15 -10.68 -5.12
CA VAL A 42 1.72 -9.38 -5.64
C VAL A 42 1.44 -8.49 -4.45
N LYS A 43 2.20 -7.39 -4.33
CA LYS A 43 2.07 -6.39 -3.28
C LYS A 43 1.30 -5.19 -3.82
N ILE A 44 0.20 -4.87 -3.16
CA ILE A 44 -0.67 -3.73 -3.41
C ILE A 44 -0.53 -2.81 -2.20
N VAL A 45 -0.22 -1.54 -2.46
CA VAL A 45 -0.06 -0.53 -1.41
C VAL A 45 -0.99 0.63 -1.75
N GLY A 46 -1.93 0.92 -0.85
CA GLY A 46 -2.79 2.10 -0.89
C GLY A 46 -2.00 3.38 -0.58
N THR A 47 -2.77 4.43 -0.33
CA THR A 47 -2.31 5.79 -0.09
C THR A 47 -2.71 6.21 1.33
N THR A 48 -2.49 7.47 1.70
CA THR A 48 -2.94 7.95 3.01
C THR A 48 -4.38 8.46 3.01
N GLY A 49 -5.10 8.34 1.90
CA GLY A 49 -6.52 8.70 1.82
C GLY A 49 -7.34 7.53 1.32
N ASN A 50 -8.66 7.69 1.34
CA ASN A 50 -9.61 6.62 1.06
C ASN A 50 -9.41 6.01 -0.34
N ASP A 51 -9.02 4.76 -0.36
CA ASP A 51 -8.74 3.98 -1.55
C ASP A 51 -9.80 2.91 -1.78
N SER A 52 -10.01 2.59 -3.05
CA SER A 52 -10.87 1.47 -3.46
C SER A 52 -10.09 0.65 -4.46
N VAL A 53 -9.67 -0.55 -4.06
CA VAL A 53 -8.92 -1.48 -4.91
C VAL A 53 -9.71 -2.76 -5.13
N ASP A 54 -9.91 -3.08 -6.40
CA ASP A 54 -10.48 -4.35 -6.85
C ASP A 54 -9.37 -5.22 -7.42
N VAL A 55 -9.27 -6.44 -6.92
CA VAL A 55 -8.27 -7.43 -7.30
C VAL A 55 -8.99 -8.65 -7.84
N THR A 56 -8.70 -9.01 -9.08
CA THR A 56 -9.11 -10.27 -9.67
C THR A 56 -7.88 -11.14 -9.86
N ASP A 57 -7.80 -12.25 -9.12
CA ASP A 57 -6.81 -13.26 -9.34
C ASP A 57 -7.39 -14.48 -10.06
N PHE A 58 -6.58 -15.05 -10.94
CA PHE A 58 -6.96 -16.15 -11.80
C PHE A 58 -6.15 -17.38 -11.38
N ALA A 59 -6.73 -18.57 -11.48
CA ALA A 59 -6.08 -19.83 -11.10
C ALA A 59 -4.75 -20.11 -11.85
N ASN A 60 -4.46 -19.39 -12.94
CA ASN A 60 -3.18 -19.45 -13.65
C ASN A 60 -2.09 -18.54 -13.05
N GLY A 61 -2.32 -17.92 -11.89
CA GLY A 61 -1.40 -17.01 -11.22
C GLY A 61 -1.33 -15.62 -11.85
N THR A 62 -2.30 -15.25 -12.69
CA THR A 62 -2.47 -13.87 -13.15
C THR A 62 -3.25 -13.09 -12.10
N VAL A 63 -2.82 -11.88 -11.78
CA VAL A 63 -3.54 -10.95 -10.89
C VAL A 63 -3.74 -9.65 -11.64
N ARG A 64 -4.98 -9.16 -11.66
CA ARG A 64 -5.36 -7.86 -12.19
C ARG A 64 -5.84 -6.99 -11.05
N VAL A 65 -5.36 -5.75 -11.03
CA VAL A 65 -5.73 -4.76 -10.01
C VAL A 65 -6.23 -3.52 -10.71
N SER A 66 -7.39 -3.04 -10.27
CA SER A 66 -7.99 -1.78 -10.70
C SER A 66 -8.42 -0.97 -9.49
N SER A 67 -8.66 0.33 -9.69
CA SER A 67 -9.27 1.18 -8.68
C SER A 67 -10.42 1.98 -9.30
N ILE A 68 -11.45 2.21 -8.50
CA ILE A 68 -12.63 3.00 -8.87
C ILE A 68 -12.43 4.48 -8.51
N LEU A 69 -11.72 4.76 -7.40
CA LEU A 69 -11.56 6.11 -6.85
C LEU A 69 -10.28 6.79 -7.31
N HIS A 70 -9.18 6.06 -7.45
CA HIS A 70 -7.85 6.59 -7.74
C HIS A 70 -7.18 5.88 -8.91
N SER A 71 -5.99 6.33 -9.29
CA SER A 71 -5.17 5.61 -10.26
C SER A 71 -4.53 4.38 -9.61
N VAL A 72 -4.23 3.35 -10.40
CA VAL A 72 -3.32 2.26 -10.00
C VAL A 72 -2.06 2.36 -10.82
N THR A 73 -0.90 2.23 -10.18
CA THR A 73 0.41 2.35 -10.84
C THR A 73 1.19 1.06 -10.74
N ALA A 74 1.63 0.53 -11.89
CA ALA A 74 2.48 -0.64 -11.94
C ALA A 74 3.91 -0.32 -11.46
N GLY A 75 4.39 -1.08 -10.49
CA GLY A 75 5.78 -1.16 -10.06
C GLY A 75 6.50 -2.38 -10.65
N ALA A 76 7.66 -2.71 -10.07
CA ALA A 76 8.51 -3.79 -10.55
C ALA A 76 7.76 -5.14 -10.65
N GLY A 77 7.94 -5.86 -11.77
CA GLY A 77 7.36 -7.18 -11.99
C GLY A 77 5.89 -7.22 -12.39
N CYS A 78 5.25 -6.06 -12.60
CA CYS A 78 3.89 -5.93 -13.11
C CYS A 78 3.86 -5.04 -14.36
N THR A 79 2.79 -5.12 -15.15
CA THR A 79 2.60 -4.37 -16.39
C THR A 79 1.38 -3.48 -16.29
N GLN A 80 1.52 -2.20 -16.63
CA GLN A 80 0.41 -1.25 -16.70
C GLN A 80 -0.37 -1.46 -18.01
N LEU A 81 -1.67 -1.75 -17.91
CA LEU A 81 -2.60 -1.97 -19.02
C LEU A 81 -3.74 -0.93 -18.95
N GLY A 82 -3.43 0.31 -19.28
CA GLY A 82 -4.37 1.43 -19.11
C GLY A 82 -4.65 1.70 -17.64
N ALA A 83 -5.90 1.55 -17.21
CA ALA A 83 -6.33 1.74 -15.82
C ALA A 83 -6.20 0.47 -14.95
N VAL A 84 -5.65 -0.61 -15.50
CA VAL A 84 -5.47 -1.90 -14.81
C VAL A 84 -3.99 -2.24 -14.72
N VAL A 85 -3.52 -2.70 -13.56
CA VAL A 85 -2.20 -3.33 -13.43
C VAL A 85 -2.35 -4.85 -13.52
N GLN A 86 -1.53 -5.50 -14.34
CA GLN A 86 -1.48 -6.96 -14.43
C GLN A 86 -0.13 -7.50 -13.98
N CYS A 87 -0.15 -8.48 -13.08
CA CYS A 87 1.02 -9.25 -12.67
C CYS A 87 0.79 -10.73 -13.01
N THR A 88 1.84 -11.49 -13.35
CA THR A 88 1.72 -12.93 -13.67
C THR A 88 2.65 -13.77 -12.79
N GLY A 89 2.36 -15.06 -12.67
CA GLY A 89 3.12 -15.98 -11.81
C GLY A 89 3.05 -15.61 -10.34
N ALA A 90 1.88 -15.14 -9.88
CA ALA A 90 1.59 -14.88 -8.48
C ALA A 90 1.12 -16.15 -7.79
N THR A 91 1.54 -16.35 -6.53
CA THR A 91 1.07 -17.46 -5.69
C THR A 91 0.41 -16.97 -4.40
N ARG A 92 0.47 -15.67 -4.13
CA ARG A 92 -0.17 -15.01 -2.98
C ARG A 92 -0.32 -13.51 -3.23
N ILE A 93 -1.22 -12.88 -2.51
CA ILE A 93 -1.50 -11.45 -2.57
C ILE A 93 -1.16 -10.81 -1.23
N GLN A 94 -0.61 -9.59 -1.25
CA GLN A 94 -0.36 -8.78 -0.06
C GLN A 94 -0.95 -7.40 -0.29
N VAL A 95 -1.90 -6.99 0.55
CA VAL A 95 -2.57 -5.70 0.50
C VAL A 95 -2.24 -4.91 1.75
N SER A 96 -1.87 -3.64 1.60
CA SER A 96 -1.65 -2.71 2.71
C SER A 96 -2.25 -1.36 2.34
N MET A 97 -3.37 -0.99 2.96
CA MET A 97 -4.17 0.17 2.55
C MET A 97 -3.70 1.49 3.19
N SER A 98 -3.10 1.43 4.37
CA SER A 98 -2.49 2.57 5.08
C SER A 98 -3.49 3.39 5.90
N SER A 99 -3.77 4.65 5.57
CA SER A 99 -4.70 5.44 6.39
C SER A 99 -5.83 5.93 5.52
N GLY A 100 -7.01 6.10 6.08
CA GLY A 100 -8.22 6.41 5.32
C GLY A 100 -9.26 5.34 5.53
N ASP A 101 -10.47 5.62 5.09
CA ASP A 101 -11.53 4.62 5.07
C ASP A 101 -11.43 3.87 3.74
N ASP A 102 -10.79 2.70 3.76
CA ASP A 102 -10.39 1.99 2.56
C ASP A 102 -11.34 0.84 2.21
N THR A 103 -11.33 0.45 0.94
CA THR A 103 -12.04 -0.74 0.47
C THR A 103 -11.10 -1.57 -0.40
N ALA A 104 -10.83 -2.79 0.02
CA ALA A 104 -10.05 -3.75 -0.75
C ALA A 104 -10.83 -5.04 -0.95
N ARG A 105 -11.06 -5.40 -2.21
CA ARG A 105 -11.81 -6.60 -2.57
C ARG A 105 -10.98 -7.50 -3.46
N ILE A 106 -10.81 -8.75 -3.03
CA ILE A 106 -10.19 -9.81 -3.82
C ILE A 106 -11.26 -10.77 -4.32
N THR A 107 -11.10 -11.21 -5.56
CA THR A 107 -11.91 -12.26 -6.17
C THR A 107 -10.99 -13.26 -6.87
N GLY A 108 -10.91 -14.46 -6.30
CA GLY A 108 -10.14 -15.58 -6.85
C GLY A 108 -9.60 -16.49 -5.74
N PRO A 109 -8.85 -17.55 -6.12
CA PRO A 109 -8.41 -18.60 -5.20
C PRO A 109 -7.05 -18.36 -4.53
N LEU A 110 -6.30 -17.31 -4.87
CA LEU A 110 -4.98 -17.10 -4.26
C LEU A 110 -5.11 -16.67 -2.79
N PRO A 111 -4.26 -17.21 -1.89
CA PRO A 111 -4.23 -16.74 -0.51
C PRO A 111 -3.72 -15.30 -0.42
N ALA A 112 -4.33 -14.52 0.46
CA ALA A 112 -4.05 -13.12 0.66
C ALA A 112 -3.66 -12.79 2.10
N THR A 113 -2.83 -11.76 2.26
CA THR A 113 -2.64 -11.06 3.52
C THR A 113 -3.08 -9.62 3.32
N MET A 114 -4.06 -9.15 4.09
CA MET A 114 -4.67 -7.84 3.94
C MET A 114 -4.56 -7.06 5.25
N SER A 115 -4.18 -5.78 5.16
CA SER A 115 -4.17 -4.85 6.28
C SER A 115 -4.84 -3.54 5.88
N GLY A 116 -5.88 -3.17 6.63
CA GLY A 116 -6.60 -1.89 6.51
C GLY A 116 -5.77 -0.74 7.06
N SER A 117 -5.23 -0.97 8.27
CA SER A 117 -4.39 -0.04 9.04
C SER A 117 -5.20 1.01 9.81
N ALA A 118 -5.41 2.25 9.36
CA ALA A 118 -6.10 3.25 10.17
C ALA A 118 -7.28 3.89 9.44
N GLY A 119 -8.48 3.74 9.97
CA GLY A 119 -9.72 4.26 9.39
C GLY A 119 -10.81 3.19 9.45
N VAL A 120 -11.95 3.44 8.81
CA VAL A 120 -13.04 2.47 8.72
C VAL A 120 -12.91 1.67 7.44
N ASP A 121 -12.31 0.49 7.54
CA ASP A 121 -11.88 -0.30 6.40
C ASP A 121 -12.87 -1.41 6.03
N ARG A 122 -12.89 -1.77 4.75
CA ARG A 122 -13.66 -2.90 4.20
C ARG A 122 -12.74 -3.83 3.45
N LEU A 123 -12.43 -4.99 4.03
CA LEU A 123 -11.51 -5.97 3.46
C LEU A 123 -12.25 -7.27 3.11
N SER A 124 -12.03 -7.78 1.90
CA SER A 124 -12.63 -9.03 1.40
C SER A 124 -11.57 -9.93 0.77
N GLY A 125 -11.31 -11.10 1.37
CA GLY A 125 -10.20 -12.02 1.06
C GLY A 125 -10.34 -12.85 -0.22
N GLY A 126 -11.53 -13.37 -0.52
CA GLY A 126 -11.78 -14.14 -1.73
C GLY A 126 -12.07 -15.61 -1.43
N SER A 127 -11.57 -16.53 -2.25
CA SER A 127 -11.77 -17.98 -2.04
C SER A 127 -10.49 -18.71 -1.59
N GLY A 128 -9.44 -17.94 -1.30
CA GLY A 128 -8.14 -18.42 -0.84
C GLY A 128 -8.14 -18.67 0.66
N ASN A 129 -6.99 -19.01 1.24
CA ASN A 129 -6.84 -18.99 2.69
C ASN A 129 -6.22 -17.65 3.06
N ASP A 130 -7.04 -16.78 3.63
CA ASP A 130 -6.75 -15.37 3.77
C ASP A 130 -6.47 -14.98 5.23
N SER A 131 -5.63 -13.96 5.40
CA SER A 131 -5.36 -13.34 6.70
C SER A 131 -5.68 -11.85 6.60
N LEU A 132 -6.69 -11.41 7.36
CA LEU A 132 -7.21 -10.05 7.34
C LEU A 132 -6.93 -9.38 8.69
N SER A 133 -6.42 -8.16 8.66
CA SER A 133 -6.27 -7.30 9.83
C SER A 133 -6.94 -5.95 9.54
N GLY A 134 -7.92 -5.58 10.36
CA GLY A 134 -8.63 -4.30 10.26
C GLY A 134 -7.69 -3.16 10.62
N GLY A 135 -7.29 -3.11 11.88
CA GLY A 135 -6.30 -2.16 12.38
C GLY A 135 -6.95 -1.27 13.44
N SER A 136 -6.92 0.04 13.26
CA SER A 136 -7.65 0.95 14.14
C SER A 136 -8.85 1.53 13.42
N GLY A 137 -10.03 1.44 14.02
CA GLY A 137 -11.28 1.89 13.42
C GLY A 137 -12.37 0.85 13.62
N ASN A 138 -13.53 1.06 12.98
CA ASN A 138 -14.63 0.11 13.07
C ASN A 138 -14.73 -0.62 11.73
N ASP A 139 -14.04 -1.75 11.62
CA ASP A 139 -13.74 -2.39 10.35
C ASP A 139 -14.75 -3.46 9.96
N PHE A 140 -14.80 -3.78 8.66
CA PHE A 140 -15.59 -4.87 8.11
C PHE A 140 -14.68 -5.86 7.40
N LEU A 141 -14.55 -7.06 7.96
CA LEU A 141 -13.61 -8.08 7.50
C LEU A 141 -14.37 -9.31 7.00
N PHE A 142 -14.19 -9.65 5.72
CA PHE A 142 -14.84 -10.81 5.10
C PHE A 142 -13.78 -11.76 4.55
N GLY A 143 -13.58 -12.91 5.19
CA GLY A 143 -12.73 -13.98 4.61
C GLY A 143 -13.35 -14.49 3.31
N ASN A 144 -14.66 -14.76 3.38
CA ASN A 144 -15.52 -15.38 2.37
C ASN A 144 -15.36 -16.90 2.31
N GLY A 145 -14.52 -17.45 1.44
CA GLY A 145 -14.38 -18.91 1.33
C GLY A 145 -12.93 -19.31 1.53
N GLY A 146 -12.70 -20.36 2.30
CA GLY A 146 -11.33 -20.79 2.56
C GLY A 146 -11.19 -21.25 3.99
N ALA A 147 -9.94 -21.28 4.46
CA ALA A 147 -9.67 -21.31 5.89
C ALA A 147 -9.02 -19.98 6.25
N ASP A 148 -9.85 -19.03 6.68
CA ASP A 148 -9.45 -17.64 6.88
C ASP A 148 -9.22 -17.31 8.36
N PHE A 149 -8.42 -16.26 8.57
CA PHE A 149 -8.20 -15.63 9.86
C PHE A 149 -8.47 -14.13 9.74
N ALA A 150 -9.37 -13.59 10.57
CA ALA A 150 -9.61 -12.16 10.70
C ALA A 150 -9.28 -11.66 12.12
N ASP A 151 -8.56 -10.54 12.18
CA ASP A 151 -8.27 -9.78 13.39
C ASP A 151 -8.78 -8.35 13.23
N GLY A 152 -9.88 -7.98 13.90
CA GLY A 152 -10.41 -6.60 13.87
C GLY A 152 -9.46 -5.58 14.49
N SER A 153 -8.63 -6.04 15.44
CA SER A 153 -7.69 -5.24 16.23
C SER A 153 -8.38 -4.22 17.13
N ALA A 154 -8.35 -2.93 16.82
CA ALA A 154 -8.78 -1.87 17.74
C ALA A 154 -10.01 -1.13 17.22
N GLY A 155 -11.15 -1.39 17.83
CA GLY A 155 -12.37 -0.61 17.63
C GLY A 155 -13.59 -1.47 17.86
N THR A 156 -14.61 -1.32 17.02
CA THR A 156 -15.78 -2.20 17.02
C THR A 156 -15.94 -2.76 15.62
N ASP A 157 -15.58 -4.03 15.48
CA ASP A 157 -15.32 -4.66 14.21
C ASP A 157 -16.36 -5.73 13.90
N SER A 158 -16.75 -5.79 12.62
CA SER A 158 -17.66 -6.79 12.09
C SER A 158 -16.88 -7.75 11.21
N CYS A 159 -16.75 -9.00 11.65
CA CYS A 159 -16.03 -10.03 10.92
C CYS A 159 -16.97 -11.14 10.42
N SER A 160 -16.59 -11.76 9.30
CA SER A 160 -17.20 -12.97 8.77
C SER A 160 -16.12 -13.84 8.12
N SER A 161 -15.52 -14.72 8.91
CA SER A 161 -14.46 -15.66 8.54
C SER A 161 -14.48 -16.91 9.44
N GLU A 162 -13.68 -17.93 9.11
CA GLU A 162 -13.63 -19.17 9.89
C GLU A 162 -12.98 -18.99 11.28
N THR A 163 -11.97 -18.13 11.39
CA THR A 163 -11.29 -17.82 12.65
C THR A 163 -11.24 -16.32 12.89
N GLU A 164 -11.77 -15.85 14.01
CA GLU A 164 -11.93 -14.42 14.31
C GLU A 164 -11.34 -14.06 15.68
N VAL A 165 -10.67 -12.90 15.76
CA VAL A 165 -10.13 -12.32 17.00
C VAL A 165 -10.41 -10.82 16.99
N ASN A 166 -10.73 -10.24 18.15
CA ASN A 166 -11.08 -8.81 18.27
C ASN A 166 -12.19 -8.42 17.27
N CYS A 167 -13.22 -9.26 17.17
CA CYS A 167 -14.38 -9.04 16.33
C CYS A 167 -15.60 -9.04 17.25
N GLU A 168 -16.30 -7.92 17.32
CA GLU A 168 -17.37 -7.69 18.29
C GLU A 168 -18.75 -8.09 17.76
N SER A 169 -18.89 -8.24 16.43
CA SER A 169 -20.10 -8.64 15.69
C SER A 169 -21.37 -7.81 15.98
#